data_AF-A0A3Q3GSQ9-F1
#
_entry.id   AF-A0A3Q3GSQ9-F1
#
_cell.length_a   1.000
_cell.length_b   1.000
_cell.length_c   1.000
_cell.angle_alpha   90.00
_cell.angle_beta   90.00
_cell.angle_gamma   90.00
#
_symmetry.space_group_name_H-M   'P 1'
#
loop_
_entity.id
_entity.type
_entity.pdbx_description
1 polymer ?
#
loop_
_entity_poly.entity_id
_entity_poly.type
_entity_poly.pdbx_seq_one_letter_code
_entity_poly.pdbx_strand_id
1 'polypeptide(L)'
;MSFRRGVVRQSKFRHVFAQAWKAEHCIDDVRVSRVTWDNPLCAVNPKFVAVIIEAGGGGAFLVLPLSKSGRIDQSCPTVCGHAAPVLDIQWSPHDDNIIASASEDYTVKVWQIPDGGLTVPMTEAIVTLEGHSKRVGILAWHPTAFNILLTAGCDNVICVWNVGTGELVYQLSDAHPDLIYSVCWNKDGSAVCTVCKDKALRVIDPRRGVVLKVKEKVHDGTRPMRAVFLSDGKILTTGFSRMSERQLALWDTKDLSEPMAVQEMDTSNGVLLPFYDPDTNMVYLCGKGDCTIRYFEVTDESPYVHFLSLYSSKEPQRGAGFLSKRGVDVNKCEIARFYKLHERKVEPISMTVPRKSDLFQGDLYPDTAGSEPALLADEWIAGQDAAPLLVSLSGGYSAPPSKQRDTLRVKPKLVSQDSGTGAAPTSTGSVASPTSTSAEDEVPRVATAEGNSDRPKREDELLTELLAEMKALRAVVLAQSQRIELLERQLARIEDGDV
;
A
#
# COMPACT_ATOMS: atom_id res chain seq x y z
N MET A 1 16.64 -26.81 -47.34
CA MET A 1 16.35 -26.21 -46.01
C MET A 1 15.17 -26.96 -45.41
N SER A 2 15.23 -27.41 -44.16
CA SER A 2 14.08 -28.04 -43.50
C SER A 2 13.34 -27.03 -42.65
N PHE A 3 12.10 -26.72 -43.00
CA PHE A 3 11.20 -25.94 -42.14
C PHE A 3 10.80 -26.81 -40.94
N ARG A 4 11.59 -26.76 -39.86
CA ARG A 4 11.10 -27.19 -38.54
C ARG A 4 9.84 -26.37 -38.24
N ARG A 5 8.67 -27.01 -38.24
CA ARG A 5 7.45 -26.42 -37.69
C ARG A 5 7.76 -26.10 -36.24
N GLY A 6 7.90 -24.81 -35.92
CA GLY A 6 8.17 -24.38 -34.55
C GLY A 6 7.07 -24.90 -33.64
N VAL A 7 7.45 -25.60 -32.56
CA VAL A 7 6.49 -25.99 -31.52
C VAL A 7 6.03 -24.69 -30.88
N VAL A 8 4.79 -24.27 -31.18
CA VAL A 8 4.20 -23.08 -30.59
C VAL A 8 4.00 -23.37 -29.11
N ARG A 9 4.76 -22.68 -28.25
CA ARG A 9 4.66 -22.81 -26.80
C ARG A 9 3.20 -22.67 -26.37
N GLN A 10 2.68 -23.68 -25.67
CA GLN A 10 1.32 -23.66 -25.18
C GLN A 10 1.25 -22.76 -23.94
N SER A 11 0.57 -21.62 -24.08
CA SER A 11 0.27 -20.70 -22.99
C SER A 11 -1.22 -20.38 -22.99
N LYS A 12 -1.86 -20.54 -21.82
CA LYS A 12 -3.25 -20.11 -21.61
C LYS A 12 -3.44 -18.60 -21.72
N PHE A 13 -2.34 -17.84 -21.62
CA PHE A 13 -2.31 -16.38 -21.75
C PHE A 13 -1.92 -15.89 -23.15
N ARG A 14 -1.62 -16.79 -24.10
CA ARG A 14 -1.20 -16.46 -25.48
C ARG A 14 -2.16 -15.49 -26.20
N HIS A 15 -3.43 -15.51 -25.84
CA HIS A 15 -4.49 -14.70 -26.44
C HIS A 15 -5.09 -13.65 -25.49
N VAL A 16 -4.40 -13.32 -24.38
CA VAL A 16 -4.77 -12.15 -23.56
C VAL A 16 -4.80 -10.92 -24.46
N PHE A 17 -5.92 -10.20 -24.39
CA PHE A 17 -6.11 -8.93 -25.09
C PHE A 17 -6.42 -7.83 -24.08
N ALA A 18 -6.07 -6.60 -24.46
CA ALA A 18 -6.24 -5.41 -23.65
C ALA A 18 -7.33 -4.53 -24.25
N GLN A 19 -8.37 -4.22 -23.49
CA GLN A 19 -9.50 -3.41 -23.93
C GLN A 19 -9.66 -2.18 -23.02
N ALA A 20 -9.40 -1.01 -23.59
CA ALA A 20 -9.76 0.26 -22.95
C ALA A 20 -11.28 0.37 -22.87
N TRP A 21 -11.77 0.88 -21.74
CA TRP A 21 -13.18 1.14 -21.53
C TRP A 21 -13.64 2.33 -22.38
N LYS A 22 -14.96 2.42 -22.61
CA LYS A 22 -15.57 3.57 -23.29
C LYS A 22 -15.42 4.84 -22.44
N ALA A 23 -15.46 6.01 -23.07
CA ALA A 23 -15.41 7.31 -22.40
C ALA A 23 -16.47 7.47 -21.29
N GLU A 24 -17.68 6.93 -21.46
CA GLU A 24 -18.76 6.92 -20.44
C GLU A 24 -18.39 6.18 -19.13
N HIS A 25 -17.31 5.40 -19.12
CA HIS A 25 -16.75 4.72 -17.94
C HIS A 25 -15.32 5.19 -17.59
N CYS A 26 -14.79 6.21 -18.27
CA CYS A 26 -13.56 6.90 -17.86
C CYS A 26 -13.86 7.92 -16.75
N ILE A 27 -12.81 8.52 -16.18
CA ILE A 27 -12.93 9.60 -15.19
C ILE A 27 -12.26 10.85 -15.76
N ASP A 28 -13.03 11.89 -16.08
CA ASP A 28 -12.58 13.07 -16.82
C ASP A 28 -12.36 14.31 -15.92
N ASP A 29 -11.51 15.23 -16.40
CA ASP A 29 -11.13 16.52 -15.78
C ASP A 29 -10.29 16.40 -14.48
N VAL A 30 -9.78 15.20 -14.19
CA VAL A 30 -8.84 14.93 -13.09
C VAL A 30 -7.47 15.52 -13.40
N ARG A 31 -7.06 16.59 -12.70
CA ARG A 31 -5.75 17.26 -12.87
C ARG A 31 -4.58 16.41 -12.35
N VAL A 32 -4.15 15.41 -13.11
CA VAL A 32 -3.05 14.50 -12.73
C VAL A 32 -1.75 15.27 -12.49
N SER A 33 -1.04 14.95 -11.40
CA SER A 33 0.21 15.63 -11.02
C SER A 33 1.27 15.58 -12.13
N ARG A 34 1.88 16.75 -12.39
CA ARG A 34 3.00 16.91 -13.32
C ARG A 34 4.39 16.76 -12.67
N VAL A 35 4.46 16.40 -11.38
CA VAL A 35 5.73 16.24 -10.66
C VAL A 35 6.61 15.17 -11.33
N THR A 36 7.88 15.51 -11.55
CA THR A 36 8.89 14.64 -12.17
C THR A 36 9.42 13.62 -11.18
N TRP A 37 8.60 12.62 -10.87
CA TRP A 37 8.93 11.48 -10.01
C TRP A 37 8.54 10.17 -10.71
N ASP A 38 9.34 9.11 -10.60
CA ASP A 38 9.16 7.88 -11.39
C ASP A 38 8.20 6.84 -10.77
N ASN A 39 7.21 7.28 -9.99
CA ASN A 39 6.21 6.41 -9.36
C ASN A 39 4.88 6.40 -10.12
N PRO A 40 3.98 5.42 -9.88
CA PRO A 40 2.79 5.20 -10.70
C PRO A 40 1.77 6.36 -10.71
N LEU A 41 1.80 7.25 -9.70
CA LEU A 41 0.84 8.34 -9.43
C LEU A 41 -0.62 7.90 -9.20
N CYS A 42 -0.91 6.61 -9.21
CA CYS A 42 -2.25 6.04 -9.03
C CYS A 42 -2.16 4.70 -8.29
N ALA A 43 -3.04 4.51 -7.31
CA ALA A 43 -3.16 3.29 -6.53
C ALA A 43 -4.62 2.85 -6.51
N VAL A 44 -4.88 1.56 -6.70
CA VAL A 44 -6.25 1.04 -6.90
C VAL A 44 -6.47 -0.25 -6.12
N ASN A 45 -7.53 -0.28 -5.32
CA ASN A 45 -8.00 -1.46 -4.61
C ASN A 45 -9.46 -1.78 -5.05
N PRO A 46 -10.15 -2.80 -4.50
CA PRO A 46 -11.48 -3.19 -4.99
C PRO A 46 -12.59 -2.16 -4.72
N LYS A 47 -12.35 -1.16 -3.86
CA LYS A 47 -13.32 -0.12 -3.46
C LYS A 47 -13.04 1.21 -4.13
N PHE A 48 -11.77 1.59 -4.28
CA PHE A 48 -11.36 2.95 -4.62
C PHE A 48 -10.22 3.03 -5.63
N VAL A 49 -10.23 4.09 -6.44
CA VAL A 49 -9.11 4.60 -7.22
C VAL A 49 -8.59 5.89 -6.59
N ALA A 50 -7.30 5.93 -6.25
CA ALA A 50 -6.61 7.10 -5.73
C ALA A 50 -5.60 7.62 -6.76
N VAL A 51 -5.55 8.95 -6.97
CA VAL A 51 -4.73 9.60 -7.99
C VAL A 51 -4.04 10.84 -7.42
N ILE A 52 -2.72 10.95 -7.57
CA ILE A 52 -1.98 12.15 -7.17
C ILE A 52 -2.28 13.30 -8.16
N ILE A 53 -2.69 14.46 -7.64
CA ILE A 53 -3.17 15.59 -8.44
C ILE A 53 -2.33 16.86 -8.26
N GLU A 54 -2.50 17.83 -9.16
CA GLU A 54 -2.00 19.18 -8.99
C GLU A 54 -2.80 19.95 -7.92
N ALA A 55 -2.12 20.36 -6.85
CA ALA A 55 -2.63 21.18 -5.76
C ALA A 55 -1.94 22.55 -5.71
N GLY A 56 -2.69 23.61 -5.40
CA GLY A 56 -2.13 24.95 -5.20
C GLY A 56 -1.69 25.16 -3.76
N GLY A 57 -0.38 25.11 -3.49
CA GLY A 57 0.18 25.43 -2.17
C GLY A 57 0.29 24.27 -1.18
N GLY A 58 0.43 23.03 -1.66
CA GLY A 58 0.64 21.85 -0.82
C GLY A 58 0.68 20.56 -1.62
N GLY A 59 0.45 19.42 -0.97
CA GLY A 59 0.28 18.12 -1.59
C GLY A 59 -1.14 17.59 -1.43
N ALA A 60 -1.74 17.09 -2.52
CA ALA A 60 -3.03 16.43 -2.47
C ALA A 60 -3.15 15.23 -3.41
N PHE A 61 -4.05 14.31 -3.06
CA PHE A 61 -4.50 13.25 -3.94
C PHE A 61 -6.04 13.13 -3.90
N LEU A 62 -6.61 12.77 -5.04
CA LEU A 62 -8.03 12.50 -5.21
C LEU A 62 -8.30 11.03 -4.89
N VAL A 63 -9.44 10.73 -4.25
CA VAL A 63 -9.90 9.37 -3.98
C VAL A 63 -11.36 9.24 -4.39
N LEU A 64 -11.67 8.28 -5.26
CA LEU A 64 -13.02 8.04 -5.80
C LEU A 64 -13.39 6.56 -5.68
N PRO A 65 -14.67 6.21 -5.40
CA PRO A 65 -15.16 4.84 -5.56
C PRO A 65 -14.99 4.32 -7.00
N LEU A 66 -14.72 3.02 -7.19
CA LEU A 66 -14.57 2.43 -8.54
C LEU A 66 -15.81 2.58 -9.43
N SER A 67 -16.99 2.80 -8.84
CA SER A 67 -18.25 3.05 -9.55
C SER A 67 -18.40 4.48 -10.09
N LYS A 68 -17.49 5.40 -9.72
CA LYS A 68 -17.54 6.79 -10.16
C LYS A 68 -16.89 6.93 -11.54
N SER A 69 -17.68 7.35 -12.53
CA SER A 69 -17.22 7.70 -13.89
C SER A 69 -17.77 9.04 -14.35
N GLY A 70 -17.35 9.46 -15.55
CA GLY A 70 -17.66 10.75 -16.15
C GLY A 70 -16.80 11.89 -15.59
N ARG A 71 -17.25 13.12 -15.82
CA ARG A 71 -16.52 14.33 -15.39
C ARG A 71 -16.55 14.52 -13.88
N ILE A 72 -15.37 14.80 -13.31
CA ILE A 72 -15.20 15.20 -11.91
C ILE A 72 -15.28 16.72 -11.81
N ASP A 73 -15.98 17.22 -10.80
CA ASP A 73 -16.09 18.65 -10.53
C ASP A 73 -14.84 19.19 -9.81
N GLN A 74 -14.50 20.46 -10.03
CA GLN A 74 -13.32 21.08 -9.42
C GLN A 74 -13.43 21.28 -7.90
N SER A 75 -14.65 21.23 -7.35
CA SER A 75 -14.93 21.22 -5.91
C SER A 75 -14.91 19.82 -5.28
N CYS A 76 -14.63 18.76 -6.06
CA CYS A 76 -14.60 17.39 -5.55
C CYS A 76 -13.57 17.25 -4.41
N PRO A 77 -13.97 16.69 -3.24
CA PRO A 77 -13.10 16.63 -2.07
C PRO A 77 -11.90 15.71 -2.29
N THR A 78 -10.77 16.11 -1.69
CA THR A 78 -9.45 15.48 -1.85
C THR A 78 -8.80 15.28 -0.49
N VAL A 79 -7.80 14.40 -0.41
CA VAL A 79 -6.91 14.30 0.74
C VAL A 79 -5.79 15.33 0.56
N CYS A 80 -5.63 16.25 1.51
CA CYS A 80 -4.91 17.52 1.31
C CYS A 80 -4.15 18.04 2.53
N GLY A 81 -3.75 17.17 3.47
CA GLY A 81 -2.96 17.52 4.65
C GLY A 81 -1.43 17.43 4.52
N HIS A 82 -0.88 17.43 3.31
CA HIS A 82 0.57 17.51 3.06
C HIS A 82 1.00 18.94 2.70
N ALA A 83 2.12 19.39 3.25
CA ALA A 83 2.63 20.76 3.08
C ALA A 83 3.39 20.97 1.76
N ALA A 84 3.79 19.89 1.09
CA ALA A 84 4.47 19.91 -0.20
C ALA A 84 3.98 18.72 -1.07
N PRO A 85 4.36 18.62 -2.37
CA PRO A 85 3.78 17.64 -3.29
C PRO A 85 3.91 16.18 -2.83
N VAL A 86 2.82 15.43 -2.97
CA VAL A 86 2.82 13.98 -2.75
C VAL A 86 3.55 13.30 -3.91
N LEU A 87 4.49 12.40 -3.57
CA LEU A 87 5.32 11.66 -4.51
C LEU A 87 4.82 10.23 -4.74
N ASP A 88 4.25 9.62 -3.71
CA ASP A 88 3.79 8.23 -3.74
C ASP A 88 2.53 8.01 -2.91
N ILE A 89 1.70 7.05 -3.32
CA ILE A 89 0.49 6.61 -2.62
C ILE A 89 0.32 5.10 -2.71
N GLN A 90 -0.07 4.44 -1.62
CA GLN A 90 -0.29 2.98 -1.62
C GLN A 90 -1.40 2.58 -0.64
N TRP A 91 -2.37 1.80 -1.12
CA TRP A 91 -3.39 1.15 -0.28
C TRP A 91 -2.78 0.05 0.59
N SER A 92 -3.29 -0.11 1.80
CA SER A 92 -3.01 -1.28 2.63
C SER A 92 -3.55 -2.55 1.95
N PRO A 93 -2.79 -3.66 1.89
CA PRO A 93 -3.31 -4.93 1.39
C PRO A 93 -4.37 -5.53 2.33
N HIS A 94 -4.32 -5.18 3.62
CA HIS A 94 -5.12 -5.75 4.72
C HIS A 94 -6.38 -4.93 5.08
N ASP A 95 -6.53 -3.73 4.51
CA ASP A 95 -7.69 -2.88 4.74
C ASP A 95 -7.96 -1.99 3.52
N ASP A 96 -9.08 -2.25 2.83
CA ASP A 96 -9.46 -1.54 1.60
C ASP A 96 -9.91 -0.08 1.83
N ASN A 97 -9.92 0.42 3.08
CA ASN A 97 -10.18 1.81 3.43
C ASN A 97 -8.92 2.57 3.86
N ILE A 98 -7.77 1.90 4.08
CA ILE A 98 -6.53 2.54 4.54
C ILE A 98 -5.56 2.79 3.39
N ILE A 99 -5.09 4.04 3.27
CA ILE A 99 -4.08 4.46 2.30
C ILE A 99 -2.94 5.22 3.00
N ALA A 100 -1.70 4.99 2.56
CA ALA A 100 -0.54 5.78 2.93
C ALA A 100 -0.13 6.73 1.78
N SER A 101 0.41 7.90 2.11
CA SER A 101 0.99 8.86 1.17
C SER A 101 2.35 9.39 1.64
N ALA A 102 3.28 9.56 0.70
CA ALA A 102 4.64 10.07 0.94
C ALA A 102 4.88 11.37 0.19
N SER A 103 5.63 12.32 0.77
CA SER A 103 5.67 13.70 0.28
C SER A 103 7.07 14.34 0.28
N GLU A 104 7.17 15.43 -0.49
CA GLU A 104 8.28 16.38 -0.41
C GLU A 104 8.36 17.17 0.90
N ASP A 105 7.38 17.05 1.80
CA ASP A 105 7.42 17.59 3.17
C ASP A 105 8.13 16.67 4.18
N TYR A 106 8.72 15.58 3.69
CA TYR A 106 9.53 14.59 4.44
C TYR A 106 8.71 13.69 5.37
N THR A 107 7.38 13.88 5.44
CA THR A 107 6.48 13.03 6.21
C THR A 107 5.86 11.92 5.37
N VAL A 108 5.43 10.85 6.04
CA VAL A 108 4.46 9.88 5.51
C VAL A 108 3.19 9.96 6.33
N LYS A 109 2.03 10.01 5.67
CA LYS A 109 0.72 10.14 6.33
C LYS A 109 -0.19 8.99 5.96
N VAL A 110 -0.98 8.53 6.94
CA VAL A 110 -1.91 7.40 6.79
C VAL A 110 -3.34 7.86 7.04
N TRP A 111 -4.25 7.46 6.16
CA TRP A 111 -5.60 8.02 6.05
C TRP A 111 -6.64 6.91 6.01
N GLN A 112 -7.79 7.14 6.65
CA GLN A 112 -8.95 6.23 6.61
C GLN A 112 -10.03 6.84 5.74
N ILE A 113 -10.21 6.30 4.54
CA ILE A 113 -11.20 6.77 3.57
C ILE A 113 -12.58 6.23 3.97
N PRO A 114 -13.62 7.08 4.13
CA PRO A 114 -14.96 6.61 4.43
C PRO A 114 -15.55 5.73 3.33
N ASP A 115 -16.48 4.84 3.71
CA ASP A 115 -17.26 4.10 2.72
C ASP A 115 -18.12 5.05 1.88
N GLY A 116 -18.09 4.85 0.55
CA GLY A 116 -18.63 5.81 -0.42
C GLY A 116 -17.66 6.91 -0.85
N GLY A 117 -16.49 7.03 -0.20
CA GLY A 117 -15.45 8.01 -0.53
C GLY A 117 -15.55 9.30 0.28
N LEU A 118 -14.84 10.33 -0.16
CA LEU A 118 -14.81 11.64 0.52
C LEU A 118 -16.09 12.45 0.23
N THR A 119 -16.65 13.05 1.28
CA THR A 119 -17.74 14.05 1.20
C THR A 119 -17.25 15.47 1.48
N VAL A 120 -16.15 15.60 2.23
CA VAL A 120 -15.44 16.85 2.53
C VAL A 120 -13.93 16.63 2.35
N PRO A 121 -13.12 17.68 2.10
CA PRO A 121 -11.67 17.54 2.02
C PRO A 121 -11.07 17.02 3.33
N MET A 122 -10.06 16.14 3.22
CA MET A 122 -9.45 15.45 4.35
C MET A 122 -8.05 16.02 4.62
N THR A 123 -7.95 16.86 5.65
CA THR A 123 -6.70 17.51 6.09
C THR A 123 -6.00 16.76 7.22
N GLU A 124 -6.73 16.01 8.04
CA GLU A 124 -6.18 15.28 9.19
C GLU A 124 -5.90 13.83 8.83
N ALA A 125 -4.66 13.39 9.07
CA ALA A 125 -4.24 12.00 8.96
C ALA A 125 -4.45 11.27 10.29
N ILE A 126 -4.70 9.96 10.26
CA ILE A 126 -4.79 9.15 11.48
C ILE A 126 -3.42 9.09 12.18
N VAL A 127 -2.37 8.97 11.37
CA VAL A 127 -0.97 8.87 11.78
C VAL A 127 -0.12 9.70 10.83
N THR A 128 0.81 10.48 11.37
CA THR A 128 1.94 11.06 10.63
C THR A 128 3.21 10.40 11.14
N LEU A 129 4.03 9.90 10.22
CA LEU A 129 5.31 9.25 10.48
C LEU A 129 6.42 10.24 10.09
N GLU A 130 7.28 10.56 11.05
CA GLU A 130 8.34 11.56 10.92
C GLU A 130 9.69 10.94 11.32
N GLY A 131 10.69 11.05 10.45
CA GLY A 131 12.00 10.42 10.67
C GLY A 131 12.92 10.43 9.45
N HIS A 132 12.37 10.62 8.24
CA HIS A 132 13.19 11.01 7.08
C HIS A 132 13.61 12.47 7.18
N SER A 133 14.84 12.76 6.75
CA SER A 133 15.47 14.08 6.72
C SER A 133 15.33 14.80 5.37
N LYS A 134 14.74 14.12 4.38
CA LYS A 134 14.47 14.62 3.02
C LYS A 134 13.20 13.96 2.47
N ARG A 135 12.74 14.41 1.30
CA ARG A 135 11.51 13.93 0.63
C ARG A 135 11.42 12.41 0.58
N VAL A 136 10.24 11.89 0.91
CA VAL A 136 9.91 10.46 0.90
C VAL A 136 9.14 10.15 -0.36
N GLY A 137 9.58 9.14 -1.12
CA GLY A 137 9.06 8.89 -2.47
C GLY A 137 8.91 7.43 -2.84
N ILE A 138 8.99 6.52 -1.86
CA ILE A 138 8.72 5.09 -2.01
C ILE A 138 7.95 4.62 -0.77
N LEU A 139 6.81 3.98 -0.98
CA LEU A 139 6.02 3.25 0.01
C LEU A 139 6.00 1.75 -0.33
N ALA A 140 6.07 0.90 0.70
CA ALA A 140 5.86 -0.54 0.57
C ALA A 140 5.22 -1.14 1.84
N TRP A 141 3.89 -1.25 1.87
CA TRP A 141 3.17 -2.02 2.88
C TRP A 141 3.63 -3.49 2.91
N HIS A 142 3.64 -4.10 4.09
CA HIS A 142 4.03 -5.50 4.27
C HIS A 142 2.96 -6.46 3.73
N PRO A 143 3.32 -7.46 2.92
CA PRO A 143 2.35 -8.32 2.24
C PRO A 143 1.58 -9.26 3.19
N THR A 144 2.11 -9.49 4.40
CA THR A 144 1.64 -10.57 5.30
C THR A 144 1.45 -10.15 6.76
N ALA A 145 1.97 -8.99 7.17
CA ALA A 145 1.98 -8.56 8.57
C ALA A 145 1.14 -7.30 8.73
N PHE A 146 0.29 -7.27 9.75
CA PHE A 146 -0.62 -6.16 9.99
C PHE A 146 0.14 -4.87 10.36
N ASN A 147 -0.32 -3.72 9.87
CA ASN A 147 0.22 -2.39 10.16
C ASN A 147 1.73 -2.14 9.89
N ILE A 148 2.49 -3.10 9.33
CA ILE A 148 3.89 -2.85 8.96
C ILE A 148 3.96 -2.12 7.62
N LEU A 149 4.62 -0.96 7.61
CA LEU A 149 4.87 -0.13 6.42
C LEU A 149 6.36 0.18 6.29
N LEU A 150 6.93 -0.03 5.11
CA LEU A 150 8.27 0.43 4.75
C LEU A 150 8.19 1.75 3.97
N THR A 151 9.11 2.66 4.28
CA THR A 151 9.28 3.95 3.58
C THR A 151 10.76 4.12 3.19
N ALA A 152 11.02 4.80 2.06
CA ALA A 152 12.39 5.17 1.69
C ALA A 152 12.47 6.60 1.11
N GLY A 153 13.51 7.33 1.51
CA GLY A 153 13.68 8.76 1.23
C GLY A 153 14.89 9.10 0.37
N CYS A 154 14.96 10.35 -0.09
CA CYS A 154 16.14 10.92 -0.76
C CYS A 154 17.34 11.16 0.20
N ASP A 155 17.20 10.80 1.46
CA ASP A 155 18.29 10.63 2.42
C ASP A 155 18.97 9.26 2.33
N ASN A 156 18.49 8.38 1.45
CA ASN A 156 18.97 7.01 1.22
C ASN A 156 18.70 6.06 2.40
N VAL A 157 17.90 6.50 3.38
CA VAL A 157 17.48 5.69 4.52
C VAL A 157 16.27 4.85 4.13
N ILE A 158 16.21 3.61 4.62
CA ILE A 158 14.97 2.83 4.68
C ILE A 158 14.46 2.82 6.13
N CYS A 159 13.20 3.13 6.33
CA CYS A 159 12.52 3.07 7.62
C CYS A 159 11.36 2.06 7.56
N VAL A 160 11.17 1.29 8.64
CA VAL A 160 10.06 0.34 8.80
C VAL A 160 9.29 0.69 10.05
N TRP A 161 7.98 0.91 9.90
CA TRP A 161 7.09 1.48 10.91
C TRP A 161 6.01 0.48 11.33
N ASN A 162 5.65 0.49 12.61
CA ASN A 162 4.38 -0.05 13.07
C ASN A 162 3.35 1.09 13.04
N VAL A 163 2.52 1.11 12.00
CA VAL A 163 1.50 2.15 11.80
C VAL A 163 0.42 2.13 12.88
N GLY A 164 0.27 1.03 13.63
CA GLY A 164 -0.66 0.94 14.76
C GLY A 164 -0.21 1.71 16.01
N THR A 165 1.10 1.88 16.20
CA THR A 165 1.67 2.66 17.31
C THR A 165 2.27 4.00 16.86
N GLY A 166 2.58 4.15 15.57
CA GLY A 166 3.33 5.26 15.00
C GLY A 166 4.85 5.14 15.19
N GLU A 167 5.34 4.02 15.72
CA GLU A 167 6.74 3.86 16.12
C GLU A 167 7.62 3.37 14.95
N LEU A 168 8.83 3.93 14.86
CA LEU A 168 9.90 3.46 14.00
C LEU A 168 10.51 2.19 14.60
N VAL A 169 10.39 1.06 13.91
CA VAL A 169 10.82 -0.25 14.40
C VAL A 169 12.24 -0.57 13.93
N TYR A 170 12.51 -0.37 12.63
CA TYR A 170 13.82 -0.60 12.04
C TYR A 170 14.21 0.57 11.14
N GLN A 171 15.49 0.94 11.18
CA GLN A 171 16.08 1.97 10.34
C GLN A 171 17.37 1.43 9.74
N LEU A 172 17.51 1.54 8.41
CA LEU A 172 18.69 1.14 7.65
C LEU A 172 19.27 2.38 6.98
N SER A 173 20.21 3.04 7.65
CA SER A 173 20.93 4.22 7.17
C SER A 173 22.06 3.90 6.20
N ASP A 174 22.81 2.82 6.46
CA ASP A 174 24.12 2.55 5.84
C ASP A 174 24.06 1.49 4.73
N ALA A 175 22.86 1.02 4.37
CA ALA A 175 22.65 0.00 3.35
C ALA A 175 22.86 0.53 1.92
N HIS A 176 22.67 1.83 1.68
CA HIS A 176 22.61 2.46 0.35
C HIS A 176 23.45 3.75 0.27
N PRO A 177 24.51 3.79 -0.55
CA PRO A 177 25.42 4.95 -0.63
C PRO A 177 24.88 6.10 -1.50
N ASP A 178 23.80 5.88 -2.25
CA ASP A 178 23.19 6.83 -3.18
C ASP A 178 21.67 6.57 -3.27
N LEU A 179 20.95 7.38 -4.04
CA LEU A 179 19.48 7.37 -4.12
C LEU A 179 18.92 5.97 -4.38
N ILE A 180 18.01 5.54 -3.49
CA ILE A 180 17.19 4.34 -3.67
C ILE A 180 16.15 4.64 -4.75
N TYR A 181 16.07 3.78 -5.77
CA TYR A 181 15.13 3.92 -6.87
C TYR A 181 13.83 3.14 -6.66
N SER A 182 13.87 1.92 -6.11
CA SER A 182 12.67 1.19 -5.69
C SER A 182 12.98 0.20 -4.58
N VAL A 183 11.95 -0.16 -3.83
CA VAL A 183 11.94 -1.23 -2.82
C VAL A 183 10.73 -2.14 -3.12
N CYS A 184 10.87 -3.45 -2.94
CA CYS A 184 9.78 -4.42 -3.07
C CYS A 184 9.98 -5.57 -2.06
N TRP A 185 8.92 -5.95 -1.35
CA TRP A 185 8.88 -7.13 -0.47
C TRP A 185 8.82 -8.43 -1.26
N ASN A 186 9.40 -9.50 -0.73
CA ASN A 186 9.12 -10.86 -1.18
C ASN A 186 7.74 -11.35 -0.71
N LYS A 187 7.30 -12.53 -1.17
CA LYS A 187 5.92 -13.02 -0.98
C LYS A 187 5.48 -13.17 0.49
N ASP A 188 6.39 -13.58 1.37
CA ASP A 188 6.19 -13.77 2.81
C ASP A 188 6.55 -12.54 3.65
N GLY A 189 7.33 -11.60 3.10
CA GLY A 189 7.82 -10.42 3.80
C GLY A 189 9.08 -10.67 4.65
N SER A 190 9.76 -11.79 4.46
CA SER A 190 11.04 -12.07 5.16
C SER A 190 12.20 -11.19 4.65
N ALA A 191 12.11 -10.64 3.44
CA ALA A 191 13.17 -9.82 2.83
C ALA A 191 12.64 -8.78 1.83
N VAL A 192 13.46 -7.75 1.57
CA VAL A 192 13.22 -6.75 0.51
C VAL A 192 14.29 -6.78 -0.56
N CYS A 193 13.90 -6.57 -1.82
CA CYS A 193 14.82 -6.28 -2.92
C CYS A 193 14.80 -4.78 -3.19
N THR A 194 15.98 -4.21 -3.42
CA THR A 194 16.17 -2.76 -3.59
C THR A 194 17.16 -2.49 -4.71
N VAL A 195 16.91 -1.45 -5.50
CA VAL A 195 17.85 -0.96 -6.53
C VAL A 195 18.21 0.49 -6.28
N CYS A 196 19.49 0.81 -6.47
CA CYS A 196 20.09 2.09 -6.10
C CYS A 196 20.82 2.74 -7.29
N LYS A 197 21.08 4.04 -7.19
CA LYS A 197 21.82 4.85 -8.18
C LYS A 197 23.30 4.46 -8.31
N ASP A 198 23.84 3.67 -7.39
CA ASP A 198 25.11 2.94 -7.55
C ASP A 198 25.05 1.76 -8.56
N LYS A 199 23.87 1.52 -9.15
CA LYS A 199 23.54 0.43 -10.08
C LYS A 199 23.52 -0.98 -9.48
N ALA A 200 23.52 -1.11 -8.15
CA ALA A 200 23.45 -2.40 -7.49
C ALA A 200 22.01 -2.79 -7.08
N LEU A 201 21.70 -4.08 -7.24
CA LEU A 201 20.57 -4.77 -6.65
C LEU A 201 21.03 -5.33 -5.30
N ARG A 202 20.26 -5.07 -4.24
CA ARG A 202 20.48 -5.64 -2.91
C ARG A 202 19.25 -6.41 -2.45
N VAL A 203 19.45 -7.60 -1.91
CA VAL A 203 18.45 -8.34 -1.13
C VAL A 203 18.81 -8.17 0.34
N ILE A 204 17.85 -7.75 1.17
CA ILE A 204 18.08 -7.28 2.53
C ILE A 204 17.04 -7.90 3.48
N ASP A 205 17.48 -8.36 4.64
CA ASP A 205 16.60 -8.64 5.79
C ASP A 205 16.46 -7.32 6.59
N PRO A 206 15.29 -6.67 6.58
CA PRO A 206 15.12 -5.37 7.22
C PRO A 206 15.04 -5.47 8.75
N ARG A 207 14.64 -6.61 9.32
CA ARG A 207 14.57 -6.83 10.78
C ARG A 207 15.96 -6.94 11.39
N ARG A 208 16.89 -7.53 10.64
CA ARG A 208 18.29 -7.71 11.04
C ARG A 208 19.20 -6.56 10.59
N GLY A 209 18.73 -5.70 9.69
CA GLY A 209 19.56 -4.67 9.04
C GLY A 209 20.64 -5.24 8.12
N VAL A 210 20.54 -6.52 7.73
CA VAL A 210 21.61 -7.25 7.01
C VAL A 210 21.30 -7.30 5.52
N VAL A 211 22.23 -6.80 4.71
CA VAL A 211 22.25 -7.03 3.26
C VAL A 211 22.66 -8.48 3.00
N LEU A 212 21.69 -9.32 2.67
CA LEU A 212 21.86 -10.76 2.44
C LEU A 212 22.64 -11.05 1.16
N LYS A 213 22.37 -10.29 0.08
CA LYS A 213 23.04 -10.43 -1.23
C LYS A 213 23.16 -9.09 -1.94
N VAL A 214 24.22 -8.94 -2.75
CA VAL A 214 24.47 -7.78 -3.60
C VAL A 214 24.85 -8.25 -5.01
N LYS A 215 24.31 -7.60 -6.04
CA LYS A 215 24.80 -7.65 -7.42
C LYS A 215 25.04 -6.23 -7.89
N GLU A 216 26.31 -5.87 -8.09
CA GLU A 216 26.69 -4.60 -8.73
C GLU A 216 26.37 -4.64 -10.24
N LYS A 217 26.11 -3.47 -10.83
CA LYS A 217 25.94 -3.28 -12.29
C LYS A 217 24.89 -4.23 -12.88
N VAL A 218 23.70 -4.21 -12.28
CA VAL A 218 22.51 -4.96 -12.74
C VAL A 218 22.16 -4.57 -14.18
N HIS A 219 22.29 -3.27 -14.48
CA HIS A 219 22.20 -2.70 -15.82
C HIS A 219 23.33 -1.67 -15.99
N ASP A 220 23.90 -1.57 -17.19
CA ASP A 220 25.05 -0.69 -17.45
C ASP A 220 24.69 0.80 -17.62
N GLY A 221 23.43 1.13 -17.85
CA GLY A 221 22.94 2.50 -18.02
C GLY A 221 23.10 3.37 -16.76
N THR A 222 22.76 4.66 -16.89
CA THR A 222 22.86 5.66 -15.79
C THR A 222 21.49 6.20 -15.35
N ARG A 223 20.42 5.61 -15.85
CA ARG A 223 19.02 6.01 -15.61
C ARG A 223 18.40 5.15 -14.49
N PRO A 224 17.28 5.59 -13.89
CA PRO A 224 16.65 4.84 -12.80
C PRO A 224 16.24 3.42 -13.21
N MET A 225 16.31 2.52 -12.22
CA MET A 225 15.95 1.12 -12.35
C MET A 225 14.69 0.80 -11.53
N ARG A 226 14.06 -0.35 -11.77
CA ARG A 226 13.07 -0.95 -10.88
C ARG A 226 13.43 -2.40 -10.62
N ALA A 227 13.04 -2.92 -9.47
CA ALA A 227 13.14 -4.34 -9.13
C ALA A 227 11.87 -4.78 -8.39
N VAL A 228 11.37 -5.97 -8.74
CA VAL A 228 10.28 -6.67 -8.05
C VAL A 228 10.63 -8.13 -7.84
N PHE A 229 10.20 -8.70 -6.72
CA PHE A 229 10.22 -10.15 -6.52
C PHE A 229 9.13 -10.84 -7.33
N LEU A 230 9.40 -12.08 -7.70
CA LEU A 230 8.43 -13.01 -8.29
C LEU A 230 7.94 -14.03 -7.24
N SER A 231 6.87 -14.77 -7.55
CA SER A 231 6.17 -15.68 -6.62
C SER A 231 7.02 -16.86 -6.14
N ASP A 232 8.11 -17.17 -6.87
CA ASP A 232 9.10 -18.21 -6.64
C ASP A 232 10.39 -17.70 -5.95
N GLY A 233 10.45 -16.40 -5.65
CA GLY A 233 11.61 -15.73 -5.04
C GLY A 233 12.69 -15.27 -6.04
N LYS A 234 12.52 -15.46 -7.35
CA LYS A 234 13.36 -14.80 -8.37
C LYS A 234 13.14 -13.27 -8.34
N ILE A 235 14.04 -12.49 -8.94
CA ILE A 235 13.89 -11.02 -9.06
C ILE A 235 13.85 -10.64 -10.54
N LEU A 236 12.89 -9.79 -10.89
CA LEU A 236 12.77 -9.17 -12.20
C LEU A 236 13.16 -7.69 -12.09
N THR A 237 14.07 -7.24 -12.94
CA THR A 237 14.53 -5.84 -12.98
C THR A 237 14.23 -5.17 -14.32
N THR A 238 13.89 -3.90 -14.26
CA THR A 238 13.89 -3.01 -15.44
C THR A 238 15.00 -1.97 -15.28
N GLY A 239 15.63 -1.62 -16.40
CA GLY A 239 16.72 -0.66 -16.42
C GLY A 239 17.08 -0.29 -17.85
N PHE A 240 18.33 0.09 -18.05
CA PHE A 240 18.82 0.61 -19.32
C PHE A 240 20.19 0.05 -19.66
N SER A 241 20.43 -0.27 -20.94
CA SER A 241 21.74 -0.61 -21.48
C SER A 241 22.71 0.57 -21.38
N ARG A 242 24.00 0.32 -21.65
CA ARG A 242 25.00 1.39 -21.82
C ARG A 242 24.63 2.39 -22.92
N MET A 243 23.89 1.95 -23.94
CA MET A 243 23.43 2.76 -25.07
C MET A 243 22.05 3.41 -24.83
N SER A 244 21.49 3.29 -23.61
CA SER A 244 20.13 3.73 -23.23
C SER A 244 18.98 2.97 -23.92
N GLU A 245 19.17 1.74 -24.40
CA GLU A 245 18.03 0.85 -24.66
C GLU A 245 17.39 0.42 -23.33
N ARG A 246 16.07 0.43 -23.25
CA ARG A 246 15.32 -0.12 -22.12
C ARG A 246 15.46 -1.63 -22.10
N GLN A 247 15.84 -2.17 -20.94
CA GLN A 247 16.11 -3.57 -20.72
C GLN A 247 15.21 -4.13 -19.62
N LEU A 248 14.84 -5.39 -19.80
CA LEU A 248 14.21 -6.27 -18.83
C LEU A 248 15.21 -7.38 -18.50
N ALA A 249 15.44 -7.70 -17.23
CA ALA A 249 16.29 -8.82 -16.83
C ALA A 249 15.63 -9.67 -15.73
N LEU A 250 15.92 -10.97 -15.74
CA LEU A 250 15.48 -11.95 -14.74
C LEU A 250 16.69 -12.54 -14.02
N TRP A 251 16.63 -12.63 -12.70
CA TRP A 251 17.72 -13.07 -11.82
C TRP A 251 17.23 -14.16 -10.86
N ASP A 252 17.98 -15.25 -10.71
CA ASP A 252 17.76 -16.20 -9.62
C ASP A 252 18.34 -15.60 -8.34
N THR A 253 17.58 -15.53 -7.24
CA THR A 253 18.14 -15.05 -5.97
C THR A 253 19.11 -16.02 -5.34
N LYS A 254 19.22 -17.26 -5.81
CA LYS A 254 20.26 -18.21 -5.40
C LYS A 254 21.63 -17.80 -5.93
N ASP A 255 21.72 -17.50 -7.23
CA ASP A 255 22.92 -17.03 -7.92
C ASP A 255 22.62 -15.78 -8.74
N LEU A 256 23.09 -14.63 -8.24
CA LEU A 256 22.98 -13.34 -8.90
C LEU A 256 24.19 -13.02 -9.81
N SER A 257 25.12 -13.97 -10.03
CA SER A 257 26.35 -13.72 -10.79
C SER A 257 26.06 -13.24 -12.21
N GLU A 258 25.12 -13.90 -12.91
CA GLU A 258 24.63 -13.55 -14.25
C GLU A 258 23.09 -13.60 -14.31
N PRO A 259 22.44 -12.83 -15.21
CA PRO A 259 21.00 -12.89 -15.40
C PRO A 259 20.57 -14.16 -16.12
N MET A 260 19.46 -14.77 -15.68
CA MET A 260 18.82 -15.92 -16.35
C MET A 260 18.34 -15.58 -17.76
N ALA A 261 17.88 -14.33 -17.95
CA ALA A 261 17.45 -13.77 -19.23
C ALA A 261 17.64 -12.25 -19.21
N VAL A 262 18.00 -11.68 -20.36
CA VAL A 262 17.94 -10.25 -20.63
C VAL A 262 17.18 -10.05 -21.94
N GLN A 263 16.22 -9.14 -21.94
CA GLN A 263 15.47 -8.75 -23.13
C GLN A 263 15.54 -7.23 -23.31
N GLU A 264 16.04 -6.80 -24.48
CA GLU A 264 16.09 -5.40 -24.89
C GLU A 264 14.79 -5.03 -25.59
N MET A 265 14.33 -3.78 -25.43
CA MET A 265 12.96 -3.39 -25.77
C MET A 265 12.85 -2.24 -26.77
N ASP A 266 13.31 -1.04 -26.40
CA ASP A 266 13.34 0.16 -27.26
C ASP A 266 14.25 1.24 -26.65
N THR A 267 14.54 2.33 -27.37
CA THR A 267 15.41 3.44 -26.94
C THR A 267 14.68 4.59 -26.23
N SER A 268 13.47 4.36 -25.68
CA SER A 268 12.68 5.44 -25.08
C SER A 268 13.22 5.88 -23.72
N ASN A 269 13.04 7.15 -23.37
CA ASN A 269 13.59 7.74 -22.15
C ASN A 269 12.90 7.30 -20.84
N GLY A 270 11.65 6.81 -20.90
CA GLY A 270 10.79 6.60 -19.73
C GLY A 270 11.12 5.30 -18.98
N VAL A 271 11.32 5.41 -17.66
CA VAL A 271 11.53 4.27 -16.76
C VAL A 271 10.32 3.33 -16.83
N LEU A 272 10.56 2.05 -17.12
CA LEU A 272 9.51 1.03 -17.17
C LEU A 272 9.15 0.58 -15.75
N LEU A 273 7.88 0.69 -15.39
CA LEU A 273 7.34 0.19 -14.14
C LEU A 273 6.89 -1.27 -14.34
N PRO A 274 7.48 -2.25 -13.63
CA PRO A 274 7.00 -3.62 -13.63
C PRO A 274 5.84 -3.81 -12.66
N PHE A 275 4.67 -4.15 -13.19
CA PHE A 275 3.54 -4.65 -12.41
C PHE A 275 3.49 -6.17 -12.58
N TYR A 276 3.59 -6.91 -11.49
CA TYR A 276 3.64 -8.38 -11.51
C TYR A 276 2.40 -8.98 -10.85
N ASP A 277 1.82 -9.99 -11.50
CA ASP A 277 0.67 -10.76 -11.02
C ASP A 277 1.15 -12.17 -10.61
N PRO A 278 1.25 -12.46 -9.29
CA PRO A 278 1.79 -13.73 -8.80
C PRO A 278 0.90 -14.94 -9.12
N ASP A 279 -0.39 -14.72 -9.42
CA ASP A 279 -1.36 -15.79 -9.64
C ASP A 279 -1.32 -16.33 -11.08
N THR A 280 -0.86 -15.50 -12.01
CA THR A 280 -0.72 -15.84 -13.45
C THR A 280 0.74 -15.93 -13.90
N ASN A 281 1.68 -15.51 -13.05
CA ASN A 281 3.08 -15.22 -13.41
C ASN A 281 3.24 -14.24 -14.58
N MET A 282 2.26 -13.36 -14.80
CA MET A 282 2.36 -12.32 -15.80
C MET A 282 3.03 -11.06 -15.25
N VAL A 283 3.88 -10.45 -16.08
CA VAL A 283 4.48 -9.15 -15.82
C VAL A 283 4.09 -8.17 -16.92
N TYR A 284 3.64 -6.99 -16.51
CA TYR A 284 3.19 -5.90 -17.35
C TYR A 284 4.17 -4.73 -17.20
N LEU A 285 4.69 -4.22 -18.32
CA LEU A 285 5.66 -3.13 -18.35
C LEU A 285 5.07 -1.91 -19.07
N CYS A 286 5.06 -0.76 -18.38
CA CYS A 286 4.76 0.53 -18.97
C CYS A 286 5.49 1.65 -18.23
N GLY A 287 5.96 2.66 -18.96
CA GLY A 287 6.70 3.81 -18.41
C GLY A 287 6.02 5.13 -18.68
N LYS A 288 6.44 6.19 -17.99
CA LYS A 288 5.90 7.53 -18.22
C LYS A 288 6.30 8.03 -19.61
N GLY A 289 5.33 8.56 -20.34
CA GLY A 289 5.47 8.94 -21.75
C GLY A 289 5.16 7.82 -22.74
N ASP A 290 5.02 6.56 -22.33
CA ASP A 290 4.65 5.47 -23.25
C ASP A 290 3.18 5.54 -23.67
N CYS A 291 2.90 5.23 -24.93
CA CYS A 291 1.55 4.98 -25.43
C CYS A 291 1.13 3.49 -25.33
N THR A 292 1.98 2.64 -24.74
CA THR A 292 1.84 1.17 -24.77
C THR A 292 2.00 0.53 -23.38
N ILE A 293 1.32 -0.60 -23.16
CA ILE A 293 1.56 -1.51 -22.03
C ILE A 293 1.95 -2.86 -22.62
N ARG A 294 3.19 -3.31 -22.42
CA ARG A 294 3.68 -4.61 -22.90
C ARG A 294 3.48 -5.66 -21.82
N TYR A 295 3.20 -6.91 -22.19
CA TYR A 295 3.05 -7.98 -21.21
C TYR A 295 3.69 -9.30 -21.63
N PHE A 296 4.24 -9.97 -20.61
CA PHE A 296 5.07 -11.15 -20.70
C PHE A 296 4.59 -12.17 -19.67
N GLU A 297 4.89 -13.44 -19.90
CA GLU A 297 4.66 -14.55 -18.98
C GLU A 297 6.03 -15.06 -18.50
N VAL A 298 6.21 -15.22 -17.20
CA VAL A 298 7.44 -15.78 -16.62
C VAL A 298 7.24 -17.26 -16.29
N THR A 299 8.17 -18.11 -16.71
CA THR A 299 8.17 -19.56 -16.49
C THR A 299 9.59 -20.10 -16.29
N ASP A 300 9.70 -21.35 -15.84
CA ASP A 300 10.97 -22.08 -15.79
C ASP A 300 11.42 -22.65 -17.15
N GLU A 301 10.68 -22.39 -18.23
CA GLU A 301 11.03 -22.81 -19.59
C GLU A 301 11.80 -21.69 -20.31
N SER A 302 13.08 -21.92 -20.64
CA SER A 302 13.93 -20.99 -21.41
C SER A 302 13.22 -20.47 -22.69
N PRO A 303 13.23 -19.16 -23.01
CA PRO A 303 14.04 -18.07 -22.42
C PRO A 303 13.50 -17.47 -21.10
N TYR A 304 12.64 -18.19 -20.37
CA TYR A 304 12.04 -17.86 -19.07
C TYR A 304 11.03 -16.71 -19.11
N VAL A 305 11.36 -15.61 -19.78
CA VAL A 305 10.46 -14.47 -19.98
C VAL A 305 9.92 -14.50 -21.41
N HIS A 306 8.61 -14.72 -21.55
CA HIS A 306 7.95 -14.92 -22.84
C HIS A 306 7.06 -13.72 -23.17
N PHE A 307 7.43 -12.90 -24.15
CA PHE A 307 6.57 -11.82 -24.64
C PHE A 307 5.27 -12.38 -25.25
N LEU A 308 4.11 -11.90 -24.76
CA LEU A 308 2.80 -12.34 -25.23
C LEU A 308 2.23 -11.39 -26.30
N SER A 309 2.10 -10.12 -25.94
CA SER A 309 1.48 -9.06 -26.75
C SER A 309 1.69 -7.69 -26.08
N LEU A 310 1.13 -6.64 -26.69
CA LEU A 310 1.07 -5.29 -26.12
C LEU A 310 -0.30 -4.64 -26.34
N TYR A 311 -0.70 -3.81 -25.39
CA TYR A 311 -1.70 -2.77 -25.59
C TYR A 311 -1.04 -1.56 -26.25
N SER A 312 -1.75 -0.88 -27.14
CA SER A 312 -1.32 0.37 -27.76
C SER A 312 -2.47 1.37 -27.85
N SER A 313 -2.13 2.66 -27.78
CA SER A 313 -3.06 3.78 -27.75
C SER A 313 -2.43 5.01 -28.43
N LYS A 314 -3.19 6.11 -28.55
CA LYS A 314 -2.69 7.36 -29.18
C LYS A 314 -2.07 8.34 -28.18
N GLU A 315 -2.50 8.29 -26.93
CA GLU A 315 -2.15 9.27 -25.89
C GLU A 315 -1.08 8.70 -24.94
N PRO A 316 -0.02 9.46 -24.58
CA PRO A 316 1.03 8.98 -23.69
C PRO A 316 0.58 8.96 -22.23
N GLN A 317 0.98 7.94 -21.46
CA GLN A 317 0.61 7.86 -20.05
C GLN A 317 1.44 8.80 -19.15
N ARG A 318 0.77 9.51 -18.25
CA ARG A 318 1.38 10.25 -17.12
C ARG A 318 1.73 9.34 -15.94
N GLY A 319 1.06 8.19 -15.85
CA GLY A 319 1.16 7.18 -14.80
C GLY A 319 0.15 6.06 -15.05
N ALA A 320 0.08 5.07 -14.17
CA ALA A 320 -0.83 3.94 -14.31
C ALA A 320 -1.10 3.28 -12.96
N GLY A 321 -2.36 3.17 -12.55
CA GLY A 321 -2.76 2.32 -11.44
C GLY A 321 -2.92 0.87 -11.90
N PHE A 322 -2.69 -0.08 -10.99
CA PHE A 322 -2.95 -1.50 -11.19
C PHE A 322 -3.93 -1.97 -10.12
N LEU A 323 -5.03 -2.63 -10.53
CA LEU A 323 -6.06 -3.11 -9.62
C LEU A 323 -5.61 -4.41 -8.95
N SER A 324 -5.62 -4.41 -7.61
CA SER A 324 -5.41 -5.61 -6.80
C SER A 324 -6.31 -6.78 -7.24
N LYS A 325 -5.81 -8.02 -7.23
CA LYS A 325 -6.52 -9.20 -7.74
C LYS A 325 -7.95 -9.34 -7.24
N ARG A 326 -8.18 -9.05 -5.95
CA ARG A 326 -9.50 -9.08 -5.28
C ARG A 326 -10.58 -8.21 -5.96
N GLY A 327 -10.24 -7.29 -6.87
CA GLY A 327 -11.19 -6.41 -7.58
C GLY A 327 -11.43 -6.72 -9.06
N VAL A 328 -10.80 -7.75 -9.64
CA VAL A 328 -10.97 -8.07 -11.08
C VAL A 328 -12.30 -8.76 -11.36
N ASP A 329 -12.85 -8.57 -12.56
CA ASP A 329 -14.10 -9.19 -12.98
C ASP A 329 -13.88 -10.64 -13.45
N VAL A 330 -13.91 -11.57 -12.49
CA VAL A 330 -13.74 -13.02 -12.72
C VAL A 330 -14.76 -13.60 -13.70
N ASN A 331 -15.98 -13.05 -13.74
CA ASN A 331 -17.05 -13.51 -14.63
C ASN A 331 -16.78 -13.12 -16.09
N LYS A 332 -16.04 -12.03 -16.32
CA LYS A 332 -15.58 -11.61 -17.66
C LYS A 332 -14.20 -12.17 -18.03
N CYS A 333 -13.63 -13.08 -17.24
CA CYS A 333 -12.26 -13.58 -17.41
C CYS A 333 -11.20 -12.46 -17.47
N GLU A 334 -11.44 -11.35 -16.75
CA GLU A 334 -10.46 -10.28 -16.54
C GLU A 334 -9.41 -10.75 -15.54
N ILE A 335 -8.14 -10.82 -15.95
CA ILE A 335 -7.04 -11.28 -15.09
C ILE A 335 -6.30 -10.12 -14.39
N ALA A 336 -6.40 -8.91 -14.95
CA ALA A 336 -5.87 -7.67 -14.41
C ALA A 336 -6.62 -6.46 -14.99
N ARG A 337 -6.65 -5.32 -14.27
CA ARG A 337 -7.16 -4.04 -14.77
C ARG A 337 -6.18 -2.91 -14.49
N PHE A 338 -5.86 -2.15 -15.52
CA PHE A 338 -5.08 -0.90 -15.40
C PHE A 338 -6.00 0.30 -15.31
N TYR A 339 -5.58 1.32 -14.56
CA TYR A 339 -6.18 2.66 -14.54
C TYR A 339 -5.14 3.64 -15.08
N LYS A 340 -5.07 3.74 -16.40
CA LYS A 340 -4.09 4.57 -17.12
C LYS A 340 -4.38 6.05 -16.86
N LEU A 341 -3.36 6.78 -16.39
CA LEU A 341 -3.45 8.22 -16.25
C LEU A 341 -3.00 8.91 -17.54
N HIS A 342 -3.85 9.81 -18.02
CA HIS A 342 -3.53 10.83 -19.03
C HIS A 342 -3.31 12.17 -18.31
N GLU A 343 -3.33 13.30 -19.02
CA GLU A 343 -3.18 14.60 -18.36
C GLU A 343 -4.45 15.10 -17.64
N ARG A 344 -5.64 14.79 -18.19
CA ARG A 344 -6.95 15.11 -17.57
C ARG A 344 -7.99 13.99 -17.65
N LYS A 345 -7.54 12.73 -17.67
CA LYS A 345 -8.39 11.53 -17.80
C LYS A 345 -7.77 10.35 -17.08
N VAL A 346 -8.58 9.55 -16.37
CA VAL A 346 -8.26 8.19 -15.94
C VAL A 346 -9.02 7.22 -16.84
N GLU A 347 -8.31 6.28 -17.45
CA GLU A 347 -8.82 5.34 -18.45
C GLU A 347 -8.65 3.91 -17.96
N PRO A 348 -9.74 3.22 -17.59
CA PRO A 348 -9.68 1.81 -17.25
C PRO A 348 -9.37 0.96 -18.50
N ILE A 349 -8.47 -0.02 -18.35
CA ILE A 349 -8.08 -0.97 -19.39
C ILE A 349 -8.12 -2.38 -18.79
N SER A 350 -9.06 -3.20 -19.24
CA SER A 350 -9.19 -4.61 -18.86
C SER A 350 -8.19 -5.48 -19.63
N MET A 351 -7.52 -6.39 -18.95
CA MET A 351 -6.70 -7.46 -19.54
C MET A 351 -7.50 -8.77 -19.42
N THR A 352 -8.00 -9.30 -20.54
CA THR A 352 -8.96 -10.41 -20.55
C THR A 352 -8.41 -11.64 -21.26
N VAL A 353 -8.61 -12.82 -20.66
CA VAL A 353 -8.39 -14.11 -21.33
C VAL A 353 -9.67 -14.52 -22.06
N PRO A 354 -9.66 -14.70 -23.39
CA PRO A 354 -10.86 -15.05 -24.15
C PRO A 354 -11.28 -16.51 -23.90
N ARG A 355 -12.19 -16.72 -22.95
CA ARG A 355 -12.91 -17.99 -22.72
C ARG A 355 -14.33 -17.93 -23.27
N LYS A 356 -14.94 -19.11 -23.47
CA LYS A 356 -16.33 -19.29 -23.91
C LYS A 356 -17.09 -20.11 -22.88
N SER A 357 -17.17 -19.61 -21.65
CA SER A 357 -17.84 -20.27 -20.54
C SER A 357 -18.20 -19.24 -19.48
N ASP A 358 -19.43 -19.31 -18.99
CA ASP A 358 -19.95 -18.50 -17.88
C ASP A 358 -19.64 -19.13 -16.51
N LEU A 359 -18.91 -20.25 -16.48
CA LEU A 359 -18.45 -20.92 -15.25
C LEU A 359 -17.15 -20.28 -14.76
N PHE A 360 -16.96 -20.27 -13.44
CA PHE A 360 -15.71 -19.79 -12.82
C PHE A 360 -14.49 -20.54 -13.36
N GLN A 361 -13.54 -19.80 -13.94
CA GLN A 361 -12.34 -20.36 -14.56
C GLN A 361 -11.22 -20.53 -13.52
N GLY A 362 -11.32 -21.54 -12.66
CA GLY A 362 -10.36 -21.79 -11.58
C GLY A 362 -8.89 -21.99 -12.03
N ASP A 363 -8.64 -22.31 -13.31
CA ASP A 363 -7.28 -22.35 -13.85
C ASP A 363 -6.68 -20.95 -14.13
N LEU A 364 -7.51 -19.90 -14.21
CA LEU A 364 -7.09 -18.50 -14.33
C LEU A 364 -7.04 -17.79 -12.96
N TYR A 365 -7.74 -18.33 -11.98
CA TYR A 365 -7.94 -17.77 -10.65
C TYR A 365 -7.64 -18.82 -9.56
N PRO A 366 -6.36 -19.16 -9.33
CA PRO A 366 -5.96 -19.87 -8.11
C PRO A 366 -6.27 -18.99 -6.88
N ASP A 367 -6.23 -19.59 -5.68
CA ASP A 367 -6.46 -18.85 -4.45
C ASP A 367 -5.37 -17.77 -4.26
N THR A 368 -5.80 -16.52 -4.13
CA THR A 368 -4.95 -15.31 -4.15
C THR A 368 -4.79 -14.73 -2.74
N ALA A 369 -3.87 -13.78 -2.55
CA ALA A 369 -3.71 -13.11 -1.26
C ALA A 369 -5.00 -12.37 -0.82
N GLY A 370 -5.47 -12.68 0.38
CA GLY A 370 -6.65 -12.08 1.00
C GLY A 370 -6.45 -10.64 1.49
N SER A 371 -7.39 -10.17 2.30
CA SER A 371 -7.26 -8.95 3.11
C SER A 371 -7.06 -9.25 4.60
N GLU A 372 -6.85 -10.52 4.97
CA GLU A 372 -6.49 -10.88 6.34
C GLU A 372 -4.97 -11.11 6.44
N PRO A 373 -4.28 -10.41 7.36
CA PRO A 373 -2.84 -10.59 7.55
C PRO A 373 -2.56 -11.96 8.17
N ALA A 374 -1.44 -12.56 7.80
CA ALA A 374 -0.97 -13.83 8.35
C ALA A 374 -0.28 -13.67 9.73
N LEU A 375 0.23 -12.47 10.02
CA LEU A 375 0.90 -12.11 11.27
C LEU A 375 0.42 -10.75 11.79
N LEU A 376 0.45 -10.56 13.10
CA LEU A 376 0.46 -9.23 13.72
C LEU A 376 1.83 -8.56 13.57
N ALA A 377 1.89 -7.25 13.76
CA ALA A 377 3.14 -6.48 13.73
C ALA A 377 4.20 -7.11 14.66
N ASP A 378 3.86 -7.28 15.94
CA ASP A 378 4.79 -7.73 16.98
C ASP A 378 5.31 -9.15 16.74
N GLU A 379 4.54 -10.00 16.06
CA GLU A 379 4.93 -11.37 15.71
C GLU A 379 6.01 -11.38 14.62
N TRP A 380 5.84 -10.57 13.57
CA TRP A 380 6.85 -10.39 12.52
C TRP A 380 8.11 -9.69 13.04
N ILE A 381 7.94 -8.70 13.93
CA ILE A 381 9.04 -8.00 14.63
C ILE A 381 9.83 -8.96 15.53
N ALA A 382 9.16 -9.92 16.17
CA ALA A 382 9.81 -11.01 16.91
C ALA A 382 10.52 -12.04 16.01
N GLY A 383 10.48 -11.87 14.68
CA GLY A 383 11.19 -12.71 13.70
C GLY A 383 10.36 -13.87 13.14
N GLN A 384 9.03 -13.85 13.27
CA GLN A 384 8.18 -14.83 12.60
C GLN A 384 8.00 -14.49 11.11
N ASP A 385 7.94 -15.53 10.27
CA ASP A 385 7.67 -15.44 8.83
C ASP A 385 6.49 -16.34 8.48
N ALA A 386 5.55 -15.84 7.67
CA ALA A 386 4.38 -16.57 7.22
C ALA A 386 4.02 -16.18 5.78
N ALA A 387 3.48 -17.13 5.02
CA ALA A 387 2.93 -16.85 3.69
C ALA A 387 1.59 -16.09 3.80
N PRO A 388 1.17 -15.32 2.78
CA PRO A 388 -0.12 -14.65 2.76
C PRO A 388 -1.28 -15.65 2.94
N LEU A 389 -2.28 -15.28 3.73
CA LEU A 389 -3.52 -16.05 3.82
C LEU A 389 -4.24 -15.99 2.47
N LEU A 390 -4.55 -17.16 1.90
CA LEU A 390 -5.12 -17.27 0.55
C LEU A 390 -6.63 -17.38 0.58
N VAL A 391 -7.29 -16.76 -0.40
CA VAL A 391 -8.75 -16.75 -0.57
C VAL A 391 -9.15 -17.07 -2.01
N SER A 392 -10.23 -17.83 -2.17
CA SER A 392 -10.78 -18.15 -3.47
C SER A 392 -11.59 -16.99 -4.05
N LEU A 393 -11.38 -16.67 -5.33
CA LEU A 393 -12.14 -15.64 -6.04
C LEU A 393 -13.46 -16.15 -6.66
N SER A 394 -13.85 -17.41 -6.37
CA SER A 394 -15.03 -18.06 -6.96
C SER A 394 -16.37 -17.37 -6.65
N GLY A 395 -16.46 -16.65 -5.52
CA GLY A 395 -17.61 -15.80 -5.17
C GLY A 395 -17.51 -14.35 -5.64
N GLY A 396 -16.43 -13.96 -6.35
CA GLY A 396 -16.11 -12.56 -6.65
C GLY A 396 -15.70 -11.76 -5.41
N TYR A 397 -15.69 -10.42 -5.52
CA TYR A 397 -15.38 -9.54 -4.39
C TYR A 397 -16.56 -9.43 -3.43
N SER A 398 -16.40 -10.00 -2.24
CA SER A 398 -17.17 -9.58 -1.06
C SER A 398 -16.33 -8.58 -0.27
N ALA A 399 -16.85 -7.37 -0.06
CA ALA A 399 -16.23 -6.42 0.85
C ALA A 399 -16.25 -7.03 2.27
N PRO A 400 -15.12 -7.06 3.00
CA PRO A 400 -15.14 -7.50 4.39
C PRO A 400 -16.10 -6.61 5.18
N PRO A 401 -16.91 -7.17 6.11
CA PRO A 401 -17.87 -6.37 6.87
C PRO A 401 -17.13 -5.29 7.64
N SER A 402 -17.67 -4.07 7.63
CA SER A 402 -17.12 -2.87 8.28
C SER A 402 -17.24 -2.94 9.81
N LYS A 403 -16.61 -3.95 10.40
CA LYS A 403 -16.20 -3.94 11.80
C LYS A 403 -15.46 -2.63 12.03
N GLN A 404 -15.85 -1.85 13.05
CA GLN A 404 -15.04 -0.76 13.57
C GLN A 404 -13.79 -1.34 14.22
N ARG A 405 -12.81 -1.71 13.38
CA ARG A 405 -11.43 -1.94 13.78
C ARG A 405 -10.89 -0.56 14.16
N ASP A 406 -10.94 -0.23 15.45
CA ASP A 406 -10.32 0.96 16.08
C ASP A 406 -8.76 0.89 16.06
N THR A 407 -8.20 0.18 15.07
CA THR A 407 -6.82 -0.37 15.05
C THR A 407 -5.72 0.62 14.69
N LEU A 408 -6.06 1.89 14.48
CA LEU A 408 -5.12 2.97 14.14
C LEU A 408 -5.29 4.22 15.02
N ARG A 409 -6.17 4.20 16.04
CA ARG A 409 -6.30 5.30 17.00
C ARG A 409 -5.17 5.27 18.03
N VAL A 410 -4.03 5.84 17.64
CA VAL A 410 -2.91 6.13 18.55
C VAL A 410 -3.42 6.98 19.72
N LYS A 411 -3.40 6.43 20.94
CA LYS A 411 -3.71 7.20 22.15
C LYS A 411 -2.52 8.11 22.48
N PRO A 412 -2.70 9.44 22.63
CA PRO A 412 -1.62 10.31 23.08
C PRO A 412 -1.17 9.88 24.48
N LYS A 413 0.10 9.47 24.63
CA LYS A 413 0.71 9.28 25.96
C LYS A 413 0.85 10.65 26.61
N LEU A 414 0.13 10.90 27.71
CA LEU A 414 0.45 12.04 28.58
C LEU A 414 1.86 11.82 29.13
N VAL A 415 2.73 12.82 28.98
CA VAL A 415 4.04 12.83 29.63
C VAL A 415 3.83 13.12 31.12
N SER A 416 3.82 12.08 31.94
CA SER A 416 3.85 12.22 33.39
C SER A 416 5.20 12.77 33.82
N GLN A 417 5.27 14.06 34.19
CA GLN A 417 6.40 14.62 34.91
C GLN A 417 6.44 14.02 36.31
N ASP A 418 7.18 12.93 36.47
CA ASP A 418 7.44 12.36 37.79
C ASP A 418 8.42 13.25 38.54
N SER A 419 8.13 13.57 39.80
CA SER A 419 8.82 14.66 40.51
C SER A 419 9.14 14.35 41.97
N GLY A 420 10.44 14.37 42.28
CA GLY A 420 10.96 14.55 43.63
C GLY A 420 11.22 13.27 44.43
N THR A 421 12.50 12.95 44.59
CA THR A 421 13.16 12.96 45.92
C THR A 421 14.67 12.99 45.68
N GLY A 422 15.46 13.53 46.62
CA GLY A 422 16.89 13.75 46.34
C GLY A 422 17.74 14.04 47.57
N ALA A 423 19.04 14.22 47.32
CA ALA A 423 20.04 14.65 48.29
C ALA A 423 21.13 15.47 47.59
N ALA A 424 21.63 16.49 48.30
CA ALA A 424 22.77 17.33 47.96
C ALA A 424 23.85 17.14 49.07
N PRO A 425 25.00 17.85 49.12
CA PRO A 425 25.47 18.95 48.27
C PRO A 425 26.98 18.95 47.91
N THR A 426 27.43 19.95 47.12
CA THR A 426 28.63 20.76 47.43
C THR A 426 28.59 22.15 46.76
N SER A 427 29.27 23.13 47.36
CA SER A 427 29.42 24.56 47.00
C SER A 427 30.18 24.80 45.66
N THR A 428 30.20 25.99 45.01
CA THR A 428 30.54 27.34 45.53
C THR A 428 30.12 28.54 44.63
N GLY A 429 29.69 29.67 45.23
CA GLY A 429 29.76 31.05 44.69
C GLY A 429 28.74 31.47 43.61
N SER A 430 28.40 32.76 43.41
CA SER A 430 28.59 33.97 44.23
C SER A 430 27.73 35.15 43.71
N VAL A 431 27.12 35.95 44.62
CA VAL A 431 26.79 37.41 44.59
C VAL A 431 26.53 38.06 43.19
N ALA A 432 25.37 38.69 42.89
CA ALA A 432 24.80 39.85 43.60
C ALA A 432 23.29 40.13 43.35
N SER A 433 22.71 40.99 44.19
CA SER A 433 21.47 41.79 44.03
C SER A 433 21.76 43.21 44.62
N PRO A 434 20.89 44.27 44.58
CA PRO A 434 19.43 44.34 44.74
C PRO A 434 18.75 45.22 43.60
N THR A 435 17.57 45.87 43.66
CA THR A 435 16.77 46.48 44.76
C THR A 435 15.28 46.72 44.40
N SER A 436 14.49 47.01 45.45
CA SER A 436 13.08 47.46 45.59
C SER A 436 12.55 48.52 44.59
N THR A 437 11.25 48.90 44.53
CA THR A 437 10.05 48.82 45.43
C THR A 437 8.77 48.83 44.51
N SER A 438 7.47 48.81 44.86
CA SER A 438 6.59 48.85 46.06
C SER A 438 5.28 48.04 45.73
N ALA A 439 4.20 47.86 46.51
CA ALA A 439 3.41 48.61 47.52
C ALA A 439 2.68 49.86 46.95
N GLU A 440 1.42 50.21 47.30
CA GLU A 440 0.51 49.77 48.38
C GLU A 440 -0.96 49.53 47.89
N ASP A 441 -1.68 48.62 48.57
CA ASP A 441 -3.10 48.58 49.06
C ASP A 441 -4.32 49.20 48.29
N GLU A 442 -5.60 48.87 48.57
CA GLU A 442 -6.23 48.07 49.65
C GLU A 442 -7.47 47.23 49.17
N VAL A 443 -8.12 46.48 50.08
CA VAL A 443 -9.20 45.46 49.88
C VAL A 443 -10.56 45.97 50.47
N PRO A 444 -11.63 45.19 50.81
CA PRO A 444 -12.11 43.83 50.43
C PRO A 444 -13.63 43.71 50.11
N ARG A 445 -14.10 42.51 49.65
CA ARG A 445 -15.11 41.62 50.35
C ARG A 445 -15.95 40.69 49.44
N VAL A 446 -16.01 39.40 49.82
CA VAL A 446 -17.21 38.49 49.85
C VAL A 446 -17.92 38.14 48.51
N ALA A 447 -18.36 36.92 48.19
CA ALA A 447 -18.52 35.66 48.94
C ALA A 447 -18.08 34.41 48.11
N THR A 448 -17.98 33.26 48.77
CA THR A 448 -17.89 31.92 48.16
C THR A 448 -19.24 31.42 47.64
N ALA A 449 -19.23 30.62 46.56
CA ALA A 449 -20.33 29.73 46.18
C ALA A 449 -19.77 28.34 45.82
N GLU A 450 -20.57 27.30 46.07
CA GLU A 450 -20.14 25.89 46.06
C GLU A 450 -20.46 25.18 44.73
N GLY A 451 -19.89 23.98 44.52
CA GLY A 451 -20.43 23.00 43.56
C GLY A 451 -19.47 22.44 42.52
N ASN A 452 -18.69 21.40 42.87
CA ASN A 452 -18.05 20.51 41.89
C ASN A 452 -17.91 19.07 42.41
N SER A 453 -19.03 18.48 42.87
CA SER A 453 -19.10 17.12 43.43
C SER A 453 -19.71 16.07 42.49
N ASP A 454 -20.09 16.45 41.26
CA ASP A 454 -20.96 15.65 40.38
C ASP A 454 -20.24 14.97 39.21
N ARG A 455 -18.94 15.19 39.00
CA ARG A 455 -18.17 14.45 37.97
C ARG A 455 -18.10 12.93 38.20
N PRO A 456 -17.67 12.41 39.37
CA PRO A 456 -17.46 10.96 39.52
C PRO A 456 -18.77 10.16 39.42
N LYS A 457 -19.88 10.69 39.96
CA LYS A 457 -21.20 10.03 39.89
C LYS A 457 -21.64 9.75 38.44
N ARG A 458 -21.40 10.70 37.54
CA ARG A 458 -21.79 10.56 36.12
C ARG A 458 -21.01 9.46 35.40
N GLU A 459 -19.80 9.17 35.84
CA GLU A 459 -18.96 8.10 35.27
C GLU A 459 -19.41 6.73 35.83
N ASP A 460 -19.77 6.64 37.11
CA ASP A 460 -20.38 5.44 37.72
C ASP A 460 -21.79 5.12 37.16
N GLU A 461 -22.61 6.14 36.94
CA GLU A 461 -23.95 6.03 36.31
C GLU A 461 -23.83 5.50 34.87
N LEU A 462 -22.94 6.07 34.05
CA LEU A 462 -22.69 5.61 32.68
C LEU A 462 -22.14 4.17 32.65
N LEU A 463 -21.27 3.81 33.59
CA LEU A 463 -20.73 2.46 33.71
C LEU A 463 -21.81 1.44 34.09
N THR A 464 -22.75 1.79 34.97
CA THR A 464 -23.87 0.90 35.32
C THR A 464 -24.88 0.74 34.19
N GLU A 465 -25.14 1.80 33.41
CA GLU A 465 -25.99 1.72 32.21
C GLU A 465 -25.35 0.82 31.12
N LEU A 466 -24.07 1.02 30.82
CA LEU A 466 -23.33 0.17 29.88
C LEU A 466 -23.28 -1.31 30.31
N LEU A 467 -23.11 -1.58 31.62
CA LEU A 467 -23.16 -2.95 32.15
C LEU A 467 -24.55 -3.60 32.04
N ALA A 468 -25.62 -2.80 32.19
CA ALA A 468 -26.99 -3.28 31.97
C ALA A 468 -27.24 -3.62 30.50
N GLU A 469 -26.81 -2.78 29.56
CA GLU A 469 -26.90 -3.05 28.12
C GLU A 469 -26.07 -4.28 27.72
N MET A 470 -24.83 -4.41 28.19
CA MET A 470 -23.99 -5.60 27.95
C MET A 470 -24.68 -6.88 28.44
N LYS A 471 -25.39 -6.82 29.56
CA LYS A 471 -26.16 -7.95 30.11
C LYS A 471 -27.41 -8.27 29.27
N ALA A 472 -28.11 -7.26 28.76
CA ALA A 472 -29.25 -7.44 27.87
C ALA A 472 -28.81 -8.07 26.53
N LEU A 473 -27.74 -7.57 25.91
CA LEU A 473 -27.18 -8.13 24.67
C LEU A 473 -26.73 -9.59 24.86
N ARG A 474 -26.09 -9.95 25.97
CA ARG A 474 -25.74 -11.34 26.29
C ARG A 474 -26.97 -12.25 26.39
N ALA A 475 -28.09 -11.77 26.95
CA ALA A 475 -29.33 -12.54 27.01
C ALA A 475 -29.95 -12.75 25.62
N VAL A 476 -29.91 -11.74 24.74
CA VAL A 476 -30.36 -11.87 23.34
C VAL A 476 -29.50 -12.88 22.58
N VAL A 477 -28.17 -12.82 22.72
CA VAL A 477 -27.25 -13.79 22.09
C VAL A 477 -27.55 -15.21 22.57
N LEU A 478 -27.72 -15.43 23.88
CA LEU A 478 -28.03 -16.75 24.44
C LEU A 478 -29.35 -17.32 23.87
N ALA A 479 -30.39 -16.48 23.78
CA ALA A 479 -31.68 -16.87 23.20
C ALA A 479 -31.58 -17.21 21.71
N GLN A 480 -30.75 -16.49 20.95
CA GLN A 480 -30.50 -16.81 19.54
C GLN A 480 -29.69 -18.10 19.38
N SER A 481 -28.67 -18.35 20.22
CA SER A 481 -27.93 -19.62 20.23
C SER A 481 -28.86 -20.82 20.51
N GLN A 482 -29.75 -20.71 21.50
CA GLN A 482 -30.76 -21.74 21.77
C GLN A 482 -31.75 -21.92 20.62
N ARG A 483 -32.08 -20.84 19.89
CA ARG A 483 -32.94 -20.91 18.71
C ARG A 483 -32.25 -21.60 17.53
N ILE A 484 -30.96 -21.34 17.33
CA ILE A 484 -30.11 -22.00 16.32
C ILE A 484 -30.01 -23.50 16.63
N GLU A 485 -29.64 -23.87 17.86
CA GLU A 485 -29.53 -25.28 18.28
C GLU A 485 -30.86 -26.04 18.10
N LEU A 486 -32.01 -25.39 18.35
CA LEU A 486 -33.31 -25.99 18.11
C LEU A 486 -33.61 -26.18 16.61
N LEU A 487 -33.17 -25.26 15.74
CA LEU A 487 -33.30 -25.38 14.29
C LEU A 487 -32.36 -26.46 13.72
N GLU A 488 -31.12 -26.57 14.21
CA GLU A 488 -30.19 -27.65 13.87
C GLU A 488 -30.76 -29.03 14.24
N ARG A 489 -31.35 -29.15 15.44
CA ARG A 489 -32.10 -30.34 15.89
C ARG A 489 -33.44 -30.58 15.17
N GLN A 490 -33.87 -29.67 14.29
CA GLN A 490 -34.98 -29.89 13.35
C GLN A 490 -34.45 -30.28 11.97
N LEU A 491 -33.39 -29.64 11.49
CA LEU A 491 -32.72 -29.97 10.23
C LEU A 491 -32.24 -31.42 10.22
N ALA A 492 -31.53 -31.86 11.27
CA ALA A 492 -31.03 -33.23 11.38
C ALA A 492 -32.14 -34.30 11.31
N ARG A 493 -33.34 -34.02 11.85
CA ARG A 493 -34.48 -34.95 11.77
C ARG A 493 -35.10 -35.03 10.37
N ILE A 494 -35.03 -33.94 9.61
CA ILE A 494 -35.44 -33.93 8.19
C ILE A 494 -34.40 -34.69 7.35
N GLU A 495 -33.11 -34.58 7.69
CA GLU A 495 -32.03 -35.33 7.03
C GLU A 495 -32.08 -36.83 7.35
N ASP A 496 -32.44 -37.22 8.58
CA ASP A 496 -32.68 -38.61 8.99
C ASP A 496 -34.01 -39.19 8.47
N GLY A 497 -34.89 -38.35 7.90
CA GLY A 497 -36.15 -38.77 7.24
C GLY A 497 -37.38 -38.94 8.16
N ASP A 498 -37.33 -38.43 9.38
CA ASP A 498 -38.47 -38.45 10.32
C ASP A 498 -39.38 -37.21 10.12
N VAL A 499 -40.24 -37.33 9.08
CA VAL A 499 -41.23 -36.35 8.52
C VAL A 499 -40.69 -35.37 7.46
#